data_AF-A0A914CQS9-F1
#
_entry.id   AF-A0A914CQS9-F1
#
_cell.length_a   1.000
_cell.length_b   1.000
_cell.length_c   1.000
_cell.angle_alpha   90.00
_cell.angle_beta   90.00
_cell.angle_gamma   90.00
#
_symmetry.space_group_name_H-M   'P 1'
#
loop_
_entity.id
_entity.type
_entity.pdbx_description
1 polymer ?
#
loop_
_entity_poly.entity_id
_entity_poly.type
_entity_poly.pdbx_seq_one_letter_code
_entity_poly.pdbx_strand_id
1 'polypeptide(L)'
;MSKNSLRRLTFQLEVSSQTEFDPMQFRELIECSLKTLLGVAGPSYTFGEYDPQTQKGSIIVNSNDLNQIWATLSLYGRHLHHNIALHLNSITIPNE
;
A
#
# COMPACT_ATOMS: atom_id res chain seq x y z
N MET A 1 25.78 0.18 -10.40
CA MET A 1 24.34 0.16 -10.73
C MET A 1 23.68 -0.86 -9.83
N SER A 2 22.84 -0.41 -8.88
CA SER A 2 22.01 -1.33 -8.08
C SER A 2 21.09 -2.10 -9.02
N LYS A 3 21.05 -3.44 -8.92
CA LYS A 3 20.05 -4.23 -9.67
C LYS A 3 18.67 -3.75 -9.25
N ASN A 4 17.85 -3.32 -10.20
CA ASN A 4 16.43 -3.06 -9.98
C ASN A 4 15.79 -4.36 -9.47
N SER A 5 15.63 -4.47 -8.15
CA SER A 5 15.04 -5.64 -7.52
C SER A 5 13.65 -5.26 -7.04
N LEU A 6 12.63 -6.03 -7.42
CA LEU A 6 11.27 -5.76 -7.00
C LEU A 6 11.00 -6.40 -5.63
N ARG A 7 10.10 -5.79 -4.86
CA ARG A 7 9.59 -6.34 -3.60
C ARG A 7 8.09 -6.20 -3.55
N ARG A 8 7.41 -7.24 -3.05
CA ARG A 8 6.00 -7.21 -2.71
C ARG A 8 5.86 -6.80 -1.25
N LEU A 9 5.16 -5.70 -0.99
CA LEU A 9 4.77 -5.32 0.37
C LEU A 9 3.31 -5.74 0.54
N THR A 10 3.04 -6.54 1.56
CA THR A 10 1.69 -6.94 1.95
C THR A 10 1.32 -6.18 3.21
N PHE A 11 0.13 -5.58 3.21
CA PHE A 11 -0.42 -4.82 4.32
C PHE A 11 -1.74 -5.41 4.76
N GLN A 12 -2.07 -5.21 6.03
CA GLN A 12 -3.41 -5.37 6.55
C GLN A 12 -4.01 -3.99 6.77
N LEU A 13 -5.18 -3.75 6.17
CA LEU A 13 -5.96 -2.55 6.36
C LEU A 13 -6.86 -2.71 7.58
N GLU A 14 -6.78 -1.76 8.50
CA GLU A 14 -7.71 -1.59 9.59
C GLU A 14 -8.48 -0.28 9.42
N VAL A 15 -9.79 -0.34 9.58
CA VAL A 15 -10.70 0.80 9.45
C VAL A 15 -11.46 0.95 10.76
N SER A 16 -11.57 2.19 11.25
CA SER A 16 -12.29 2.50 12.50
C SER A 16 -13.80 2.23 12.45
N SER A 17 -14.39 2.06 11.26
CA SER A 17 -15.78 1.64 11.06
C SER A 17 -15.85 0.16 10.69
N GLN A 18 -17.02 -0.46 10.85
CA GLN A 18 -17.30 -1.83 10.37
C GLN A 18 -17.44 -1.90 8.83
N THR A 19 -16.73 -1.04 8.11
CA THR A 19 -16.79 -0.96 6.65
C THR A 19 -15.65 -1.77 6.06
N GLU A 20 -15.98 -2.79 5.30
CA GLU A 20 -15.02 -3.53 4.49
C GLU A 20 -14.73 -2.74 3.23
N PHE A 21 -13.45 -2.53 2.93
CA PHE A 21 -13.05 -1.94 1.65
C PHE A 21 -13.10 -3.01 0.56
N ASP A 22 -13.67 -2.65 -0.59
CA ASP A 22 -13.57 -3.46 -1.80
C ASP A 22 -12.21 -3.26 -2.51
N PRO A 23 -11.87 -4.07 -3.53
CA PRO A 23 -10.59 -3.95 -4.23
C PRO A 23 -10.35 -2.60 -4.93
N MET A 24 -11.42 -1.91 -5.35
CA MET A 24 -11.31 -0.60 -6.00
C MET A 24 -11.01 0.48 -4.95
N GLN A 25 -11.70 0.45 -3.81
CA GLN A 25 -11.46 1.35 -2.69
C GLN A 25 -10.05 1.18 -2.11
N PHE A 26 -9.56 -0.06 -2.03
CA PHE A 26 -8.16 -0.30 -1.64
C PHE A 26 -7.18 0.34 -2.61
N ARG A 27 -7.42 0.25 -3.93
CA ARG A 27 -6.57 0.88 -4.94
C ARG A 27 -6.58 2.41 -4.80
N GLU A 28 -7.76 3.00 -4.67
CA GLU A 28 -7.94 4.43 -4.45
C GLU A 28 -7.23 4.90 -3.18
N LEU A 29 -7.30 4.13 -2.09
CA LEU A 29 -6.57 4.42 -0.85
C LEU A 29 -5.07 4.52 -1.08
N ILE A 30 -4.48 3.52 -1.74
CA ILE A 30 -3.03 3.50 -2.03
C ILE A 30 -2.65 4.64 -2.98
N GLU A 31 -3.41 4.86 -4.05
CA GLU A 31 -3.16 5.96 -4.99
C GLU A 31 -3.25 7.33 -4.31
N CYS A 32 -4.30 7.57 -3.53
CA CYS A 32 -4.48 8.82 -2.80
C CYS A 32 -3.35 9.02 -1.78
N SER A 33 -2.98 7.99 -1.02
CA SER A 33 -1.92 8.11 0.00
C SER A 33 -0.57 8.50 -0.62
N LEU A 34 -0.16 7.79 -1.67
CA LEU A 34 1.10 8.04 -2.37
C LEU A 34 1.09 9.40 -3.07
N LYS A 35 0.01 9.74 -3.78
CA LYS A 35 -0.09 11.04 -4.48
C LYS A 35 -0.14 12.21 -3.51
N THR A 36 -0.79 12.07 -2.35
CA THR A 36 -0.93 13.14 -1.36
C THR A 36 0.41 13.48 -0.70
N LEU A 37 1.20 12.46 -0.35
CA LEU A 37 2.43 12.65 0.42
C LEU A 37 3.70 12.72 -0.45
N LEU A 38 3.75 12.00 -1.57
CA LEU A 38 4.91 11.98 -2.48
C LEU A 38 4.71 12.82 -3.75
N GLY A 39 3.48 13.26 -4.01
CA GLY A 39 3.14 14.00 -5.23
C GLY A 39 3.05 13.12 -6.48
N VAL A 40 2.82 13.75 -7.63
CA VAL A 40 2.66 13.07 -8.93
C VAL A 40 3.94 12.44 -9.48
N ALA A 41 5.11 12.85 -8.97
CA ALA A 41 6.41 12.30 -9.32
C ALA A 41 6.88 11.22 -8.33
N GLY A 42 5.96 10.65 -7.56
CA GLY A 42 6.26 9.56 -6.62
C GLY A 42 6.76 8.30 -7.33
N PRO A 43 7.34 7.36 -6.58
CA PRO A 43 7.87 6.12 -7.13
C PRO A 43 6.81 5.29 -7.86
N SER A 44 7.23 4.54 -8.88
CA SER A 44 6.35 3.61 -9.59
C SER A 44 6.06 2.38 -8.75
N TYR A 45 4.82 1.89 -8.84
CA TYR A 45 4.37 0.65 -8.21
C TYR A 45 3.33 -0.04 -9.09
N THR A 46 3.09 -1.33 -8.83
CA THR A 46 1.96 -2.07 -9.40
C THR A 46 1.14 -2.70 -8.28
N PHE A 47 -0.15 -2.87 -8.51
CA PHE A 47 -1.03 -3.55 -7.56
C PHE A 47 -0.83 -5.06 -7.60
N GLY A 48 -0.74 -5.67 -6.43
CA GLY A 48 -0.89 -7.10 -6.24
C GLY A 48 -2.33 -7.47 -5.92
N GLU A 49 -2.51 -8.62 -5.29
CA GLU A 49 -3.82 -9.10 -4.85
C GLU A 49 -4.31 -8.32 -3.62
N TYR A 50 -5.63 -8.22 -3.51
CA TYR A 50 -6.33 -7.71 -2.34
C TYR A 50 -7.49 -8.65 -2.03
N ASP A 51 -7.56 -9.09 -0.78
CA ASP A 51 -8.62 -9.94 -0.24
C ASP A 51 -9.53 -9.11 0.67
N PRO A 52 -10.77 -8.79 0.25
CA PRO A 52 -11.72 -8.04 1.06
C PRO A 52 -12.12 -8.74 2.37
N GLN A 53 -12.09 -10.08 2.43
CA GLN A 53 -12.48 -10.81 3.64
C GLN A 53 -11.45 -10.63 4.77
N THR A 54 -10.16 -10.59 4.42
CA THR A 54 -9.07 -10.39 5.39
C THR A 54 -8.56 -8.96 5.43
N GLN A 55 -9.06 -8.07 4.56
CA GLN A 55 -8.60 -6.70 4.34
C GLN A 55 -7.08 -6.65 4.10
N LYS A 56 -6.51 -7.69 3.49
CA LYS A 56 -5.08 -7.77 3.17
C LYS A 56 -4.85 -7.44 1.71
N GLY A 57 -3.94 -6.52 1.47
CA GLY A 57 -3.59 -6.06 0.13
C GLY A 57 -2.09 -6.01 -0.09
N SER A 58 -1.67 -6.03 -1.34
CA SER A 58 -0.26 -5.90 -1.67
C SER A 58 0.03 -4.96 -2.83
N ILE A 59 1.22 -4.40 -2.82
CA ILE A 59 1.80 -3.66 -3.95
C ILE A 59 3.20 -4.19 -4.23
N ILE A 60 3.63 -4.05 -5.48
CA ILE A 60 4.97 -4.40 -5.92
C ILE A 60 5.69 -3.11 -6.27
N VAL A 61 6.88 -2.95 -5.71
CA VAL A 61 7.67 -1.71 -5.78
C VAL A 61 9.13 -2.03 -6.06
N ASN A 62 9.89 -1.01 -6.46
CA ASN A 62 11.33 -1.12 -6.47
C ASN A 62 11.87 -1.19 -5.04
N SER A 63 12.85 -2.06 -4.78
CA SER A 63 13.50 -2.19 -3.47
C SER A 63 14.13 -0.88 -2.99
N ASN A 64 14.57 -0.02 -3.91
CA ASN A 64 15.16 1.28 -3.56
C ASN A 64 14.12 2.26 -3.01
N ASP A 65 12.84 2.09 -3.39
CA ASP A 65 11.74 2.98 -3.02
C ASP A 65 10.93 2.45 -1.84
N LEU A 66 11.29 1.26 -1.32
CA LEU A 66 10.52 0.53 -0.31
C LEU A 66 10.29 1.35 0.95
N ASN A 67 11.35 1.95 1.49
CA ASN A 67 11.28 2.72 2.73
C ASN A 67 10.41 3.97 2.56
N GLN A 68 10.50 4.63 1.40
CA GLN A 68 9.73 5.83 1.10
C GLN A 68 8.23 5.51 0.95
N ILE A 69 7.90 4.43 0.24
CA ILE A 69 6.52 3.95 0.11
C ILE A 69 5.97 3.52 1.46
N TRP A 70 6.71 2.72 2.22
CA TRP A 70 6.24 2.25 3.52
C TRP A 70 5.98 3.42 4.47
N ALA A 71 6.94 4.35 4.61
CA ALA A 71 6.77 5.53 5.43
C ALA A 71 5.53 6.35 5.03
N THR A 72 5.28 6.48 3.73
CA THR A 72 4.11 7.19 3.21
C THR A 72 2.81 6.52 3.64
N LEU A 73 2.70 5.21 3.47
CA LEU A 73 1.52 4.44 3.85
C LEU A 73 1.29 4.45 5.36
N SER A 74 2.36 4.41 6.17
CA SER A 74 2.25 4.51 7.63
C SER A 74 1.78 5.89 8.11
N LEU A 75 2.08 6.96 7.37
CA LEU A 75 1.69 8.33 7.72
C LEU A 75 0.27 8.68 7.26
N TYR A 76 -0.29 7.95 6.30
CA TYR A 76 -1.61 8.24 5.74
C TYR A 76 -2.73 7.64 6.61
N GLY A 77 -3.08 8.33 7.70
CA GLY A 77 -4.03 7.82 8.71
C GLY A 77 -5.52 8.10 8.46
N ARG A 78 -5.91 8.74 7.35
CA ARG A 78 -7.31 9.10 7.08
C ARG A 78 -7.67 9.01 5.60
N HIS A 79 -8.78 8.34 5.29
CA HIS A 79 -9.29 8.20 3.92
C HIS A 79 -10.83 8.23 3.91
N LEU A 80 -11.43 9.01 2.99
CA LEU A 80 -12.89 9.14 2.84
C LEU A 80 -13.65 9.32 4.16
N HIS A 81 -13.13 10.15 5.07
CA HIS A 81 -13.66 10.42 6.42
C HIS A 81 -13.44 9.32 7.46
N HIS A 82 -12.91 8.16 7.08
CA HIS A 82 -12.55 7.07 8.00
C HIS A 82 -11.12 7.25 8.51
N ASN A 83 -10.92 7.01 9.80
CA ASN A 83 -9.58 6.77 10.33
C ASN A 83 -9.15 5.36 9.93
N ILE A 84 -7.97 5.24 9.35
CA ILE A 84 -7.43 3.98 8.83
C ILE A 84 -6.01 3.76 9.32
N ALA A 85 -5.59 2.50 9.38
CA ALA A 85 -4.20 2.11 9.58
C ALA A 85 -3.82 1.03 8.57
N LEU A 86 -2.64 1.17 7.96
CA LEU A 86 -2.04 0.14 7.12
C LEU A 86 -0.89 -0.49 7.90
N HIS A 87 -1.07 -1.74 8.33
CA HIS A 87 -0.06 -2.49 9.05
C HIS A 87 0.78 -3.30 8.07
N LEU A 88 2.10 -3.16 8.12
CA LEU A 88 2.99 -3.99 7.32
C LEU A 88 2.97 -5.43 7.84
N ASN A 89 2.50 -6.35 7.00
CA ASN A 89 2.39 -7.77 7.35
C ASN A 89 3.60 -8.55 6.84
N SER A 90 4.03 -8.33 5.59
CA SER A 90 5.21 -9.00 5.04
C SER A 90 5.87 -8.24 3.89
N ILE A 91 7.15 -8.56 3.65
CA ILE A 91 7.91 -8.13 2.47
C ILE A 91 8.52 -9.36 1.82
N THR A 92 8.17 -9.63 0.56
CA THR A 92 8.64 -10.82 -0.18
C THR A 92 9.15 -10.47 -1.57
N ILE A 93 9.76 -11.44 -2.26
CA ILE A 93 10.07 -11.35 -3.68
C ILE A 93 8.77 -11.67 -4.45
N PRO A 94 8.40 -10.91 -5.50
CA PRO A 94 7.23 -11.22 -6.29
C PRO A 94 7.37 -12.59 -7.00
N ASN A 95 6.38 -13.48 -6.84
CA ASN A 95 6.29 -14.81 -7.46
C ASN A 95 7.17 -15.91 -6.84
N GLU A 96 7.70 -15.69 -5.64
CA GLU A 96 8.18 -16.76 -4.75
C GLU A 96 7.09 -17.23 -3.78
#